data_AF-G5QGN8-F1
#
_entry.id   AF-G5QGN8-F1
#
_cell.length_a   1.000
_cell.length_b   1.000
_cell.length_c   1.000
_cell.angle_alpha   90.00
_cell.angle_beta   90.00
_cell.angle_gamma   90.00
#
_symmetry.space_group_name_H-M   'P 1'
#
loop_
_entity.id
_entity.type
_entity.pdbx_description
1 polymer ?
#
loop_
_entity_poly.entity_id
_entity_poly.type
_entity_poly.pdbx_seq_one_letter_code
_entity_poly.pdbx_strand_id
1 'polypeptide(L)' 'MIDLRSDTVTRPGRAMLEAMMTAPVGDDVYGDDPTVNALQRYAADLSGKEAALF' A
#
# COMPACT_ATOMS: atom_id res chain seq x y z
N MET A 1 15.18 -16.80 -13.77
CA MET A 1 15.39 -15.80 -14.83
C MET A 1 15.99 -14.58 -14.14
N ILE A 2 17.17 -14.13 -14.58
CA ILE A 2 17.77 -12.89 -14.07
C ILE A 2 17.27 -11.77 -14.98
N ASP A 3 16.47 -10.86 -14.44
CA ASP A 3 15.85 -9.76 -15.19
C ASP A 3 16.36 -8.42 -14.63
N LEU A 4 17.19 -7.73 -15.41
CA LEU A 4 17.87 -6.49 -15.01
C LEU A 4 17.32 -5.25 -15.74
N ARG A 5 16.16 -5.37 -16.40
CA ARG A 5 15.58 -4.29 -17.19
C ARG A 5 15.15 -3.10 -16.33
N SER A 6 14.57 -3.35 -15.16
CA SER A 6 14.11 -2.35 -14.19
C SER A 6 13.71 -3.06 -12.89
N ASP A 7 13.69 -2.33 -11.77
CA ASP A 7 13.10 -2.71 -10.48
C ASP A 7 11.57 -2.88 -10.50
N THR A 8 10.87 -2.27 -11.46
CA THR A 8 9.42 -2.43 -11.67
C THR A 8 8.99 -3.86 -11.98
N VAL A 9 9.93 -4.78 -12.30
CA VAL A 9 9.64 -6.20 -12.55
C VAL A 9 9.50 -7.04 -11.27
N THR A 10 9.72 -6.43 -10.10
CA THR A 10 9.53 -7.09 -8.80
C THR A 10 8.10 -7.64 -8.68
N ARG A 11 7.97 -8.78 -8.01
CA ARG A 11 6.69 -9.45 -7.79
C ARG A 11 6.39 -9.51 -6.29
N PRO A 12 5.11 -9.47 -5.89
CA PRO A 12 4.76 -9.61 -4.48
C PRO A 12 5.20 -10.97 -3.96
N GLY A 13 5.91 -10.97 -2.83
CA GLY A 13 6.24 -12.19 -2.09
C GLY A 13 5.02 -12.77 -1.39
N ARG A 14 5.12 -14.01 -0.88
CA ARG A 14 4.00 -14.70 -0.22
C ARG A 14 3.40 -13.90 0.94
N ALA A 15 4.23 -13.35 1.83
CA ALA A 15 3.74 -12.55 2.96
C ALA A 15 3.00 -11.28 2.53
N MET A 16 3.43 -10.63 1.43
CA MET A 16 2.74 -9.48 0.87
C MET A 16 1.37 -9.90 0.30
N LEU A 17 1.30 -11.03 -0.41
CA LEU A 17 0.03 -11.57 -0.90
C LEU A 17 -0.93 -11.92 0.23
N GLU A 18 -0.44 -12.53 1.31
CA GLU A 18 -1.25 -12.86 2.49
C GLU A 18 -1.81 -11.58 3.16
N ALA A 19 -0.97 -10.54 3.31
CA ALA A 19 -1.41 -9.25 3.83
C ALA A 19 -2.47 -8.59 2.92
N MET A 20 -2.26 -8.59 1.61
CA MET A 20 -3.22 -8.04 0.63
C MET A 20 -4.56 -8.78 0.69
N MET A 21 -4.54 -10.12 0.76
CA MET A 21 -5.75 -10.94 0.74
C MET A 21 -6.57 -10.84 2.03
N THR A 22 -5.95 -10.45 3.14
CA THR A 22 -6.61 -10.36 4.46
C THR A 22 -6.92 -8.94 4.88
N ALA A 23 -6.48 -7.93 4.11
CA ALA A 23 -6.71 -6.53 4.40
C ALA A 23 -8.22 -6.20 4.36
N PRO A 24 -8.77 -5.52 5.39
CA PRO A 24 -10.12 -4.98 5.31
C PRO A 24 -10.14 -3.85 4.27
N VAL A 25 -11.17 -3.84 3.41
CA VAL A 25 -11.33 -2.86 2.32
C VAL A 25 -12.67 -2.15 2.43
N GLY A 26 -12.79 -1.02 1.74
CA GLY A 26 -14.00 -0.21 1.66
C GLY A 26 -14.05 0.59 0.36
N ASP A 27 -14.89 1.63 0.31
CA ASP A 27 -14.93 2.56 -0.82
C ASP A 27 -14.09 3.80 -0.50
N ASP A 28 -12.97 3.97 -1.20
CA ASP A 28 -12.03 5.06 -0.95
C ASP A 28 -12.57 6.44 -1.40
N VAL A 29 -13.49 6.49 -2.37
CA VAL A 29 -14.11 7.77 -2.77
C VAL A 29 -14.95 8.34 -1.62
N TYR A 30 -15.56 7.47 -0.81
CA TYR A 30 -16.26 7.86 0.41
C TYR A 30 -15.34 7.92 1.65
N GLY A 31 -14.07 7.53 1.52
CA GLY A 31 -13.10 7.50 2.61
C GLY A 31 -13.28 6.34 3.59
N ASP A 32 -14.04 5.31 3.20
CA ASP A 32 -14.40 4.18 4.07
C ASP A 32 -13.43 3.00 3.98
N ASP A 33 -12.38 3.06 3.14
CA ASP A 33 -11.36 2.01 3.07
C ASP A 33 -10.36 2.13 4.24
N PRO A 34 -10.37 1.19 5.21
CA PRO A 34 -9.52 1.31 6.39
C PRO A 34 -8.04 1.08 6.07
N THR A 35 -7.73 0.29 5.04
CA THR A 35 -6.34 -0.04 4.67
C THR A 35 -5.69 1.10 3.90
N VAL A 36 -6.40 1.73 2.96
CA VAL A 36 -5.93 2.95 2.29
C VAL A 36 -5.69 4.06 3.30
N ASN A 37 -6.65 4.30 4.19
CA ASN A 37 -6.52 5.27 5.25
C ASN A 37 -5.32 5.00 6.19
N ALA A 38 -5.05 3.74 6.52
CA ALA A 38 -3.90 3.36 7.34
C ALA A 38 -2.57 3.65 6.63
N LEU A 39 -2.47 3.35 5.33
CA LEU A 39 -1.29 3.64 4.52
C LEU A 39 -1.01 5.15 4.46
N GLN A 40 -2.04 5.95 4.18
CA GLN A 40 -1.91 7.41 4.09
C GLN A 40 -1.46 8.03 5.41
N ARG A 41 -2.08 7.64 6.54
CA ARG A 41 -1.67 8.10 7.88
C ARG A 41 -0.23 7.73 8.18
N TYR A 42 0.15 6.48 7.96
CA TYR A 42 1.52 6.02 8.19
C TYR A 42 2.54 6.80 7.35
N ALA A 43 2.26 7.04 6.07
CA ALA A 43 3.16 7.78 5.19
C ALA A 43 3.28 9.26 5.59
N ALA A 44 2.16 9.90 5.99
CA ALA A 44 2.14 11.26 6.50
C ALA A 44 3.00 11.38 7.78
N ASP A 45 2.78 10.49 8.74
CA ASP A 45 3.53 10.44 10.01
C ASP A 45 5.02 10.20 9.76
N LEU A 46 5.37 9.22 8.91
CA LEU A 46 6.74 8.85 8.60
C LEU A 46 7.52 10.00 7.94
N SER A 47 6.84 10.79 7.12
CA SER A 47 7.45 11.91 6.38
C SER A 47 7.32 13.27 7.08
N GLY A 48 6.65 13.32 8.24
CA GLY A 48 6.38 14.56 8.97
C GLY A 48 5.51 15.54 8.17
N LYS A 49 4.55 15.02 7.40
CA LYS A 49 3.61 15.80 6.59
C LYS A 49 2.21 15.74 7.19
N GLU A 50 1.40 16.75 6.86
CA GLU A 50 0.01 16.82 7.34
C GLU A 50 -0.88 15.72 6.74
N ALA A 51 -0.59 15.31 5.51
CA ALA A 51 -1.35 14.28 4.81
C ALA A 51 -0.49 13.56 3.77
N ALA A 52 -0.95 12.39 3.36
CA ALA A 52 -0.51 11.65 2.18
C ALA A 52 -1.73 11.19 1.40
N LEU A 53 -1.53 10.87 0.12
CA LEU A 53 -2.57 10.38 -0.78
C LEU A 53 -2.12 9.05 -1.39
N PHE A 54 -3.04 8.11 -1.50
CA PHE A 54 -2.89 6.86 -2.23
C PHE A 54 -4.01 6.71 -3.25
#